data_AF-A0A4Y2TZK0-F1
#
_entry.id   AF-A0A4Y2TZK0-F1
#
_cell.length_a   1.000
_cell.length_b   1.000
_cell.length_c   1.000
_cell.angle_alpha   90.00
_cell.angle_beta   90.00
_cell.angle_gamma   90.00
#
_symmetry.space_group_name_H-M   'P 1'
#
loop_
_entity.id
_entity.type
_entity.pdbx_description
1 polymer ?
#
loop_
_entity_poly.entity_id
_entity_poly.type
_entity_poly.pdbx_seq_one_letter_code
_entity_poly.pdbx_strand_id
1 'polypeptide(L)'
;MKTIILAYFTAVLWHALGISPPPVVKTPLGNIEGVMSEINGLPVKMFLGIPFAKPPLGSLRFLKPKPVEPWSSTLKATKQPPACMQYSEEPYPWYDGMPGKSEDCLYMNIFTPFFATKGSKFAVIFWIFGGGFTFGSNRMDVYDGRVLAETEGVVVVTINYRLGLFGFLTTNTSDAPGNMGLYDAILALQWVNDNIYYFGGDKNRITIAGESAGSIAVSVLCVSPLTKGLFSRAIMESSSLIMQRNNELEYNLNLSERLAEAVNCATEDFTIYDHPTEVVECLR
;
A
#
# COMPACT_ATOMS: atom_id res chain seq x y z
N MET A 1 -18.76 -15.21 -77.22
CA MET A 1 -19.13 -14.46 -76.00
C MET A 1 -18.69 -15.26 -74.79
N LYS A 2 -17.59 -14.87 -74.14
CA LYS A 2 -17.12 -15.48 -72.87
C LYS A 2 -17.47 -14.51 -71.75
N THR A 3 -18.38 -14.91 -70.88
CA THR A 3 -18.85 -14.12 -69.75
C THR A 3 -17.79 -14.15 -68.64
N ILE A 4 -17.19 -13.00 -68.34
CA ILE A 4 -16.26 -12.84 -67.22
C ILE A 4 -17.10 -12.48 -65.99
N ILE A 5 -17.16 -13.37 -65.01
CA ILE A 5 -17.79 -13.12 -63.72
C ILE A 5 -16.74 -12.49 -62.81
N LEU A 6 -16.93 -11.21 -62.48
CA LEU A 6 -16.11 -10.48 -61.54
C LEU A 6 -16.59 -10.80 -60.12
N ALA A 7 -15.86 -11.65 -59.40
CA ALA A 7 -16.14 -11.94 -58.00
C ALA A 7 -15.62 -10.78 -57.12
N TYR A 8 -16.53 -9.97 -56.59
CA TYR A 8 -16.22 -8.98 -55.56
C TYR A 8 -15.90 -9.70 -54.24
N PHE A 9 -14.63 -9.71 -53.85
CA PHE A 9 -14.23 -10.06 -52.49
C PHE A 9 -14.51 -8.87 -51.57
N THR A 10 -15.63 -8.91 -50.86
CA THR A 10 -15.86 -8.03 -49.71
C THR A 10 -14.97 -8.49 -48.56
N ALA A 11 -13.88 -7.75 -48.33
CA ALA A 11 -13.08 -7.92 -47.13
C ALA A 11 -13.92 -7.44 -45.92
N VAL A 12 -14.49 -8.39 -45.19
CA VAL A 12 -15.15 -8.11 -43.91
C VAL A 12 -14.04 -7.80 -42.90
N LEU A 13 -13.76 -6.52 -42.68
CA LEU A 13 -12.98 -6.04 -41.55
C LEU A 13 -13.76 -6.35 -40.27
N TRP A 14 -13.50 -7.52 -39.69
CA TRP A 14 -13.87 -7.83 -38.32
C TRP A 14 -13.16 -6.82 -37.43
N HIS A 15 -13.87 -5.77 -37.02
CA HIS A 15 -13.53 -5.05 -35.79
C HIS A 15 -13.77 -6.05 -34.66
N ALA A 16 -12.78 -6.88 -34.37
CA ALA A 16 -12.70 -7.48 -33.06
C ALA A 16 -12.73 -6.29 -32.08
N LEU A 17 -13.80 -6.18 -31.31
CA LEU A 17 -13.78 -5.44 -30.05
C LEU A 17 -12.71 -6.15 -29.20
N GLY A 18 -11.46 -5.77 -29.44
CA GLY A 18 -10.29 -6.42 -28.91
C GLY A 18 -10.23 -6.10 -27.44
N ILE A 19 -10.86 -6.92 -26.62
CA ILE A 19 -10.54 -7.01 -25.20
C ILE A 19 -9.08 -7.45 -25.18
N SER A 20 -8.17 -6.48 -25.04
CA SER A 20 -6.76 -6.77 -24.85
C SER A 20 -6.65 -7.74 -23.67
N PRO A 21 -5.85 -8.81 -23.79
CA PRO A 21 -5.72 -9.79 -22.71
C PRO A 21 -5.26 -9.08 -21.42
N PRO A 22 -5.73 -9.52 -20.24
CA PRO A 22 -5.35 -8.89 -18.99
C PRO A 22 -3.82 -8.92 -18.82
N PRO A 23 -3.20 -7.84 -18.34
CA PRO A 23 -1.75 -7.78 -18.22
C PRO A 23 -1.29 -8.76 -17.14
N VAL A 24 -0.33 -9.62 -17.47
CA VAL A 24 0.28 -10.56 -16.51
C VAL A 24 1.76 -10.24 -16.32
N VAL A 25 2.16 -10.05 -15.06
CA VAL A 25 3.55 -9.85 -14.64
C VAL A 25 4.03 -11.11 -13.92
N LYS A 26 5.20 -11.62 -14.33
CA LYS A 26 5.85 -12.76 -13.68
C LYS A 26 6.91 -12.25 -12.71
N THR A 27 6.74 -12.50 -11.40
CA THR A 27 7.70 -12.16 -10.35
C THR A 27 8.28 -13.43 -9.72
N PRO A 28 9.34 -13.34 -8.89
CA PRO A 28 9.83 -14.46 -8.09
C PRO A 28 8.80 -15.00 -7.08
N LEU A 29 7.82 -14.17 -6.67
CA LEU A 29 6.74 -14.57 -5.77
C LEU A 29 5.60 -15.30 -6.50
N GLY A 30 5.48 -15.14 -7.81
CA GLY A 30 4.48 -15.80 -8.64
C GLY A 30 3.92 -14.89 -9.73
N ASN A 31 2.92 -15.39 -10.46
CA ASN A 31 2.26 -14.61 -11.51
C ASN A 31 1.25 -13.65 -10.88
N ILE A 32 1.19 -12.42 -11.38
CA ILE A 32 0.22 -11.39 -10.99
C ILE A 32 -0.51 -10.94 -12.24
N GLU A 33 -1.83 -11.13 -12.27
CA GLU A 33 -2.71 -10.64 -13.32
C GLU A 33 -3.40 -9.36 -12.86
N GLY A 34 -3.22 -8.30 -13.64
CA GLY A 34 -3.86 -7.01 -13.44
C GLY A 34 -5.01 -6.78 -14.41
N VAL A 35 -5.35 -5.51 -14.59
CA VAL A 35 -6.44 -5.03 -15.44
C VAL A 35 -5.92 -3.90 -16.33
N MET A 36 -6.34 -3.92 -17.61
CA MET A 36 -6.22 -2.75 -18.47
C MET A 36 -7.31 -1.76 -18.12
N SER A 37 -6.94 -0.51 -17.88
CA SER A 37 -7.86 0.60 -17.68
C SER A 37 -7.50 1.72 -18.63
N GLU A 38 -8.36 2.73 -18.71
CA GLU A 38 -8.12 3.95 -19.48
C GLU A 38 -8.19 5.17 -18.56
N ILE A 39 -7.42 6.20 -18.91
CA ILE A 39 -7.52 7.56 -18.39
C ILE A 39 -7.26 8.51 -19.57
N ASN A 40 -8.08 9.55 -19.75
CA ASN A 40 -7.96 10.47 -20.89
C ASN A 40 -7.93 9.79 -22.28
N GLY A 41 -8.58 8.62 -22.42
CA GLY A 41 -8.57 7.83 -23.67
C GLY A 41 -7.27 7.07 -23.93
N LEU A 42 -6.35 7.03 -22.98
CA LEU A 42 -5.07 6.34 -23.09
C LEU A 42 -5.00 5.15 -22.11
N PRO A 43 -4.50 3.99 -22.57
CA PRO A 43 -4.48 2.78 -21.77
C PRO A 43 -3.42 2.83 -20.66
N VAL A 44 -3.74 2.25 -19.50
CA VAL A 44 -2.86 2.11 -18.33
C VAL A 44 -3.02 0.70 -17.77
N LYS A 45 -1.90 0.07 -17.38
CA LYS A 45 -1.93 -1.21 -16.68
C LYS A 45 -2.07 -0.93 -15.19
N MET A 46 -3.05 -1.57 -14.55
CA MET A 46 -3.24 -1.51 -13.10
C MET A 46 -3.13 -2.89 -12.48
N PHE A 47 -2.47 -2.96 -11.33
CA PHE A 47 -2.43 -4.15 -10.49
C PHE A 47 -2.87 -3.72 -9.10
N LEU A 48 -4.09 -4.10 -8.73
CA LEU A 48 -4.77 -3.63 -7.52
C LEU A 48 -4.80 -4.73 -6.47
N GLY A 49 -4.45 -4.42 -5.23
CA GLY A 49 -4.52 -5.36 -4.12
C GLY A 49 -3.43 -6.45 -4.14
N ILE A 50 -2.18 -6.09 -4.46
CA ILE A 50 -1.04 -7.01 -4.33
C ILE A 50 -0.63 -7.10 -2.85
N PRO A 51 -0.64 -8.29 -2.21
CA PRO A 51 -0.21 -8.42 -0.83
C PRO A 51 1.31 -8.30 -0.73
N PHE A 52 1.78 -7.47 0.20
CA PHE A 52 3.21 -7.32 0.48
C PHE A 52 3.62 -7.91 1.83
N ALA A 53 2.65 -8.20 2.69
CA ALA A 53 2.84 -8.86 3.97
C ALA A 53 1.79 -9.94 4.23
N LYS A 54 2.08 -10.85 5.15
CA LYS A 54 1.08 -11.73 5.76
C LYS A 54 0.02 -10.88 6.48
N PRO A 55 -1.26 -11.29 6.46
CA PRO A 55 -2.31 -10.59 7.20
C PRO A 55 -1.92 -10.46 8.68
N PRO A 56 -1.91 -9.25 9.27
CA PRO A 56 -1.49 -9.01 10.65
C PRO A 56 -2.60 -9.36 11.66
N LEU A 57 -3.17 -10.56 11.53
CA LEU A 57 -4.33 -11.05 12.30
C LEU A 57 -3.92 -11.82 13.56
N GLY A 58 -4.78 -11.82 14.57
CA GLY A 58 -4.63 -12.63 15.78
C GLY A 58 -3.28 -12.40 16.46
N SER A 59 -2.46 -13.45 16.58
CA SER A 59 -1.13 -13.36 17.19
C SER A 59 -0.13 -12.47 16.43
N LEU A 60 -0.43 -12.05 15.19
CA LEU A 60 0.36 -11.07 14.44
C LEU A 60 -0.08 -9.62 14.69
N ARG A 61 -1.21 -9.38 15.36
CA ARG A 61 -1.64 -8.02 15.73
C ARG A 61 -0.59 -7.41 16.67
N PHE A 62 -0.28 -6.13 16.43
CA PHE A 62 0.78 -5.33 17.09
C PHE A 62 2.23 -5.75 16.81
N LEU A 63 2.46 -6.82 16.02
CA LEU A 63 3.80 -7.27 15.67
C LEU A 63 4.27 -6.74 14.31
N LYS A 64 5.59 -6.80 14.10
CA LYS A 64 6.19 -6.40 12.82
C LYS A 64 5.59 -7.21 11.68
N PRO A 65 5.34 -6.58 10.52
CA PRO A 65 4.79 -7.28 9.38
C PRO A 65 5.78 -8.33 8.89
N LYS A 66 5.26 -9.47 8.43
CA LYS A 66 6.05 -10.56 7.87
C LYS A 66 5.86 -10.57 6.36
N PRO A 67 6.93 -10.76 5.54
CA PRO A 67 6.79 -10.82 4.09
C PRO A 67 5.84 -11.95 3.68
N VAL A 68 5.18 -11.76 2.53
CA VAL A 68 4.42 -12.82 1.87
C VAL A 68 5.32 -13.94 1.39
N GLU A 69 4.80 -15.17 1.41
CA GLU A 69 5.45 -16.30 0.76
C GLU A 69 5.09 -16.33 -0.74
N PRO A 70 5.92 -16.96 -1.59
CA PRO A 70 5.55 -17.22 -2.98
C PRO A 70 4.25 -18.01 -3.09
N TRP A 71 3.47 -17.71 -4.13
CA TRP A 71 2.22 -18.39 -4.48
C TRP A 71 2.34 -19.15 -5.80
N SER A 72 1.64 -20.28 -5.90
CA SER A 72 1.66 -21.14 -7.08
C SER A 72 0.62 -20.75 -8.13
N SER A 73 -0.56 -20.29 -7.71
CA SER A 73 -1.65 -19.87 -8.59
C SER A 73 -1.52 -18.39 -8.97
N THR A 74 -1.92 -18.01 -10.18
CA THR A 74 -1.90 -16.59 -10.58
C THR A 74 -2.75 -15.74 -9.64
N LEU A 75 -2.13 -14.75 -9.00
CA LEU A 75 -2.80 -13.76 -8.17
C LEU A 75 -3.62 -12.82 -9.04
N LYS A 76 -4.92 -12.70 -8.77
CA LYS A 76 -5.82 -11.76 -9.45
C LYS A 76 -5.79 -10.40 -8.74
N ALA A 77 -4.89 -9.52 -9.17
CA ALA A 77 -4.74 -8.15 -8.68
C ALA A 77 -5.63 -7.18 -9.47
N THR A 78 -6.95 -7.39 -9.43
CA THR A 78 -7.92 -6.67 -10.28
C THR A 78 -8.93 -5.84 -9.50
N LYS A 79 -8.87 -5.85 -8.17
CA LYS A 79 -9.82 -5.16 -7.28
C LYS A 79 -9.07 -4.40 -6.21
N GLN A 80 -9.64 -3.28 -5.78
CA GLN A 80 -9.11 -2.52 -4.65
C GLN A 80 -9.10 -3.39 -3.37
N PRO A 81 -8.04 -3.31 -2.55
CA PRO A 81 -7.99 -4.04 -1.30
C PRO A 81 -8.94 -3.42 -0.25
N PRO A 82 -9.19 -4.12 0.87
CA PRO A 82 -9.76 -3.51 2.06
C PRO A 82 -8.89 -2.35 2.55
N ALA A 83 -9.52 -1.29 3.04
CA ALA A 83 -8.81 -0.30 3.85
C ALA A 83 -8.45 -0.91 5.21
N CYS A 84 -7.39 -0.42 5.84
CA CYS A 84 -7.06 -0.83 7.20
C CYS A 84 -8.15 -0.39 8.18
N MET A 85 -8.30 -1.14 9.28
CA MET A 85 -9.18 -0.76 10.40
C MET A 85 -8.88 0.67 10.84
N GLN A 86 -9.92 1.50 10.82
CA GLN A 86 -9.87 2.92 11.12
C GLN A 86 -11.27 3.41 11.46
N TYR A 87 -11.33 4.51 12.21
CA TYR A 87 -12.57 5.18 12.58
C TYR A 87 -12.32 6.69 12.63
N SER A 88 -13.28 7.46 12.13
CA SER A 88 -13.33 8.92 12.26
C SER A 88 -14.78 9.34 12.45
N GLU A 89 -15.05 10.17 13.46
CA GLU A 89 -16.37 10.75 13.71
C GLU A 89 -16.74 11.83 12.69
N GLU A 90 -15.74 12.53 12.17
CA GLU A 90 -15.87 13.53 11.10
C GLU A 90 -15.27 12.98 9.80
N PRO A 91 -16.07 12.68 8.76
CA PRO A 91 -15.53 12.26 7.49
C PRO A 91 -14.96 13.49 6.77
N TYR A 92 -13.67 13.75 6.97
CA TYR A 92 -12.93 14.62 6.07
C TYR A 92 -13.05 14.09 4.62
N PRO A 93 -12.94 14.94 3.58
CA PRO A 93 -13.04 14.49 2.18
C PRO A 93 -12.07 13.36 1.80
N TRP A 94 -10.97 13.20 2.54
CA TRP A 94 -9.95 12.17 2.36
C TRP A 94 -10.11 10.97 3.32
N TYR A 95 -11.23 10.86 4.04
CA TYR A 95 -11.59 9.67 4.82
C TYR A 95 -12.18 8.56 3.92
N ASP A 96 -11.75 7.32 4.13
CA ASP A 96 -12.31 6.17 3.42
C ASP A 96 -13.68 5.78 4.01
N GLY A 97 -14.73 6.38 3.46
CA GLY A 97 -16.13 6.06 3.80
C GLY A 97 -16.65 4.76 3.18
N MET A 98 -15.87 4.08 2.33
CA MET A 98 -16.34 2.87 1.65
C MET A 98 -16.42 1.69 2.63
N PRO A 99 -17.38 0.76 2.42
CA PRO A 99 -17.48 -0.45 3.23
C PRO A 99 -16.24 -1.36 3.07
N GLY A 100 -16.11 -2.34 3.96
CA GLY A 100 -15.06 -3.37 3.88
C GLY A 100 -13.69 -2.88 4.37
N LYS A 101 -13.64 -2.36 5.60
CA LYS A 101 -12.39 -2.19 6.37
C LYS A 101 -12.01 -3.52 7.02
N SER A 102 -10.72 -3.81 7.12
CA SER A 102 -10.19 -5.07 7.64
C SER A 102 -8.81 -4.87 8.28
N GLU A 103 -8.42 -5.76 9.20
CA GLU A 103 -7.03 -5.86 9.64
C GLU A 103 -6.15 -6.55 8.59
N ASP A 104 -6.73 -7.43 7.77
CA ASP A 104 -6.11 -7.93 6.55
C ASP A 104 -6.16 -6.83 5.49
N CYS A 105 -5.20 -5.90 5.57
CA CYS A 105 -5.16 -4.69 4.76
C CYS A 105 -3.79 -4.38 4.15
N LEU A 106 -2.76 -5.21 4.37
CA LEU A 106 -1.38 -4.95 3.94
C LEU A 106 -1.15 -5.27 2.45
N TYR A 107 -1.78 -4.44 1.62
CA TYR A 107 -1.79 -4.52 0.17
C TYR A 107 -1.27 -3.22 -0.47
N MET A 108 -0.79 -3.33 -1.70
CA MET A 108 -0.41 -2.21 -2.54
C MET A 108 -1.12 -2.24 -3.89
N ASN A 109 -1.20 -1.08 -4.53
CA ASN A 109 -1.63 -0.92 -5.91
C ASN A 109 -0.45 -0.42 -6.75
N ILE A 110 -0.34 -0.90 -8.00
CA ILE A 110 0.68 -0.48 -8.95
C ILE A 110 0.00 -0.03 -10.25
N PHE A 111 0.32 1.19 -10.68
CA PHE A 111 -0.11 1.77 -11.95
C PHE A 111 1.13 1.96 -12.81
N THR A 112 1.09 1.49 -14.06
CA THR A 112 2.25 1.54 -14.94
C THR A 112 1.86 1.89 -16.38
N PRO A 113 2.71 2.63 -17.12
CA PRO A 113 2.45 2.96 -18.52
C PRO A 113 2.09 1.71 -19.33
N PHE A 114 1.16 1.83 -20.28
CA PHE A 114 0.71 0.69 -21.09
C PHE A 114 1.86 -0.03 -21.80
N PHE A 115 2.85 0.73 -22.29
CA PHE A 115 4.03 0.21 -23.00
C PHE A 115 5.14 -0.29 -22.07
N ALA A 116 4.95 -0.19 -20.74
CA ALA A 116 5.92 -0.69 -19.79
C ALA A 116 6.02 -2.21 -19.84
N THR A 117 7.26 -2.69 -19.90
CA THR A 117 7.62 -4.10 -19.87
C THR A 117 8.75 -4.30 -18.86
N LYS A 118 9.03 -5.56 -18.51
CA LYS A 118 10.14 -5.90 -17.62
C LYS A 118 11.43 -5.21 -18.09
N GLY A 119 12.00 -4.36 -17.23
CA GLY A 119 13.25 -3.66 -17.51
C GLY A 119 13.14 -2.38 -18.33
N SER A 120 11.95 -1.79 -18.52
CA SER A 120 11.80 -0.47 -19.15
C SER A 120 12.44 0.69 -18.36
N LYS A 121 12.71 0.52 -17.06
CA LYS A 121 13.40 1.48 -16.17
C LYS A 121 12.70 2.84 -16.00
N PHE A 122 11.38 2.84 -15.92
CA PHE A 122 10.62 4.05 -15.56
C PHE A 122 10.95 4.51 -14.13
N ALA A 123 10.87 5.82 -13.89
CA ALA A 123 10.92 6.33 -12.52
C ALA A 123 9.72 5.79 -11.73
N VAL A 124 9.90 5.64 -10.41
CA VAL A 124 8.88 5.07 -9.53
C VAL A 124 8.49 6.11 -8.48
N ILE A 125 7.21 6.39 -8.35
CA ILE A 125 6.65 7.16 -7.23
C ILE A 125 6.05 6.16 -6.24
N PHE A 126 6.58 6.13 -5.02
CA PHE A 126 6.07 5.33 -3.93
C PHE A 126 5.29 6.24 -2.97
N TRP A 127 3.97 6.16 -3.02
CA TRP A 127 3.07 7.06 -2.30
C TRP A 127 2.62 6.48 -0.96
N ILE A 128 2.80 7.29 0.09
CA ILE A 128 2.33 7.03 1.46
C ILE A 128 1.25 8.07 1.79
N PHE A 129 0.01 7.62 2.00
CA PHE A 129 -1.10 8.52 2.29
C PHE A 129 -1.04 9.12 3.70
N GLY A 130 -1.72 10.26 3.89
CA GLY A 130 -1.82 11.01 5.14
C GLY A 130 -2.87 10.49 6.14
N GLY A 131 -3.58 11.39 6.82
CA GLY A 131 -4.68 11.01 7.74
C GLY A 131 -4.25 10.74 9.20
N GLY A 132 -3.24 11.49 9.68
CA GLY A 132 -2.89 11.52 11.10
C GLY A 132 -2.41 10.19 11.69
N PHE A 133 -2.03 9.23 10.86
CA PHE A 133 -1.79 7.83 11.23
C PHE A 133 -3.02 7.08 11.79
N THR A 134 -4.22 7.64 11.69
CA THR A 134 -5.46 7.07 12.26
C THR A 134 -6.49 6.69 11.22
N PHE A 135 -6.47 7.32 10.03
CA PHE A 135 -7.34 7.03 8.91
C PHE A 135 -6.63 7.26 7.56
N GLY A 136 -7.28 6.91 6.46
CA GLY A 136 -6.75 6.97 5.10
C GLY A 136 -6.65 5.59 4.46
N SER A 137 -6.43 5.55 3.14
CA SER A 137 -6.41 4.30 2.38
C SER A 137 -5.78 4.50 1.00
N ASN A 138 -5.12 3.46 0.48
CA ASN A 138 -4.54 3.47 -0.86
C ASN A 138 -5.56 3.35 -2.01
N ARG A 139 -6.83 3.10 -1.66
CA ARG A 139 -7.94 2.94 -2.62
C ARG A 139 -8.77 4.21 -2.80
N MET A 140 -8.36 5.33 -2.20
CA MET A 140 -9.02 6.62 -2.36
C MET A 140 -8.80 7.18 -3.76
N ASP A 141 -9.84 7.77 -4.36
CA ASP A 141 -9.81 8.32 -5.72
C ASP A 141 -8.76 9.43 -5.90
N VAL A 142 -8.50 10.21 -4.85
CA VAL A 142 -7.45 11.26 -4.86
C VAL A 142 -6.04 10.68 -5.05
N TYR A 143 -5.85 9.38 -4.83
CA TYR A 143 -4.58 8.68 -5.02
C TYR A 143 -4.59 7.76 -6.25
N ASP A 144 -5.52 7.98 -7.19
CA ASP A 144 -5.52 7.28 -8.47
C ASP A 144 -4.23 7.59 -9.27
N GLY A 145 -3.34 6.60 -9.32
CA GLY A 145 -2.04 6.73 -9.98
C GLY A 145 -2.11 6.72 -11.51
N ARG A 146 -3.28 6.49 -12.13
CA ARG A 146 -3.40 6.40 -13.59
C ARG A 146 -2.94 7.67 -14.30
N VAL A 147 -3.35 8.84 -13.79
CA VAL A 147 -3.01 10.13 -14.42
C VAL A 147 -1.50 10.29 -14.51
N LEU A 148 -0.78 10.17 -13.39
CA LEU A 148 0.68 10.29 -13.38
C LEU A 148 1.36 9.18 -14.20
N ALA A 149 0.85 7.94 -14.13
CA ALA A 149 1.44 6.85 -14.88
C ALA A 149 1.34 7.05 -16.40
N GLU A 150 0.25 7.64 -16.85
CA GLU A 150 0.00 7.94 -18.25
C GLU A 150 0.74 9.21 -18.69
N THR A 151 0.47 10.35 -18.08
CA THR A 151 0.94 11.66 -18.57
C THR A 151 2.44 11.86 -18.39
N GLU A 152 3.00 11.39 -17.27
CA GLU A 152 4.41 11.59 -16.93
C GLU A 152 5.28 10.37 -17.24
N GLY A 153 4.68 9.24 -17.62
CA GLY A 153 5.42 8.01 -17.91
C GLY A 153 6.18 7.48 -16.69
N VAL A 154 5.52 7.39 -15.53
CA VAL A 154 6.11 6.86 -14.29
C VAL A 154 5.35 5.64 -13.77
N VAL A 155 6.01 4.79 -12.99
CA VAL A 155 5.30 3.75 -12.23
C VAL A 155 4.87 4.35 -10.91
N VAL A 156 3.57 4.27 -10.59
CA VAL A 156 3.04 4.75 -9.31
C VAL A 156 2.68 3.56 -8.45
N VAL A 157 3.14 3.57 -7.21
CA VAL A 157 2.81 2.56 -6.20
C VAL A 157 2.10 3.25 -5.04
N THR A 158 0.93 2.78 -4.64
CA THR A 158 0.21 3.27 -3.45
C THR A 158 0.05 2.14 -2.45
N ILE A 159 0.35 2.39 -1.17
CA ILE A 159 0.39 1.35 -0.14
C ILE A 159 -0.64 1.58 0.96
N ASN A 160 -1.19 0.50 1.49
CA ASN A 160 -1.76 0.51 2.83
C ASN A 160 -0.68 0.29 3.89
N TYR A 161 -0.92 0.84 5.07
CA TYR A 161 -0.16 0.57 6.30
C TYR A 161 -1.13 0.60 7.48
N ARG A 162 -0.84 -0.14 8.56
CA ARG A 162 -1.74 -0.17 9.73
C ARG A 162 -1.85 1.19 10.38
N LEU A 163 -3.05 1.50 10.87
CA LEU A 163 -3.45 2.79 11.43
C LEU A 163 -3.87 2.66 12.90
N GLY A 164 -3.93 3.77 13.60
CA GLY A 164 -4.39 3.88 14.99
C GLY A 164 -3.71 2.86 15.90
N LEU A 165 -4.48 2.24 16.79
CA LEU A 165 -3.97 1.22 17.72
C LEU A 165 -3.30 0.05 16.98
N PHE A 166 -3.81 -0.36 15.82
CA PHE A 166 -3.28 -1.52 15.09
C PHE A 166 -1.86 -1.27 14.55
N GLY A 167 -1.56 -0.01 14.23
CA GLY A 167 -0.27 0.42 13.70
C GLY A 167 0.70 1.00 14.73
N PHE A 168 0.19 1.54 15.84
CA PHE A 168 1.00 2.44 16.68
C PHE A 168 0.85 2.22 18.20
N LEU A 169 0.03 1.26 18.65
CA LEU A 169 0.00 0.86 20.07
C LEU A 169 1.39 0.41 20.54
N THR A 170 1.77 0.81 21.75
CA THR A 170 3.04 0.42 22.36
C THR A 170 2.87 0.11 23.84
N THR A 171 3.43 -1.02 24.27
CA THR A 171 3.70 -1.31 25.69
C THR A 171 5.19 -1.25 26.00
N ASN A 172 6.01 -0.77 25.06
CA ASN A 172 7.47 -0.77 25.12
C ASN A 172 8.07 -2.17 25.38
N THR A 173 7.36 -3.21 24.94
CA THR A 173 7.80 -4.61 24.99
C THR A 173 7.84 -5.24 23.59
N SER A 174 8.33 -6.48 23.48
CA SER A 174 8.35 -7.20 22.21
C SER A 174 6.96 -7.55 21.66
N ASP A 175 5.93 -7.62 22.53
CA ASP A 175 4.57 -8.00 22.14
C ASP A 175 3.80 -6.87 21.44
N ALA A 176 4.13 -5.62 21.78
CA ALA A 176 3.65 -4.41 21.13
C ALA A 176 4.72 -3.30 21.22
N PRO A 177 5.72 -3.28 20.32
CA PRO A 177 6.84 -2.34 20.42
C PRO A 177 6.57 -0.95 19.82
N GLY A 178 5.39 -0.73 19.21
CA GLY A 178 5.04 0.53 18.52
C GLY A 178 5.66 0.68 17.13
N ASN A 179 5.16 1.66 16.37
CA ASN A 179 5.60 2.00 14.99
C ASN A 179 5.36 0.92 13.92
N MET A 180 4.43 -0.02 14.14
CA MET A 180 4.12 -1.08 13.19
C MET A 180 3.66 -0.55 11.82
N GLY A 181 2.89 0.54 11.76
CA GLY A 181 2.52 1.18 10.50
C GLY A 181 3.73 1.67 9.69
N LEU A 182 4.79 2.14 10.36
CA LEU A 182 6.04 2.51 9.68
C LEU A 182 6.81 1.28 9.20
N TYR A 183 6.82 0.20 9.98
CA TYR A 183 7.40 -1.08 9.52
C TYR A 183 6.63 -1.67 8.33
N ASP A 184 5.32 -1.46 8.24
CA ASP A 184 4.51 -1.85 7.07
C ASP A 184 4.98 -1.10 5.82
N ALA A 185 5.16 0.22 5.92
CA ALA A 185 5.68 1.03 4.83
C ALA A 185 7.10 0.62 4.41
N ILE A 186 7.98 0.30 5.37
CA ILE A 186 9.32 -0.20 5.09
C ILE A 186 9.27 -1.54 4.34
N LEU A 187 8.43 -2.49 4.78
CA LEU A 187 8.31 -3.78 4.12
C LEU A 187 7.72 -3.65 2.72
N ALA A 188 6.73 -2.78 2.52
CA ALA A 188 6.19 -2.49 1.19
C ALA A 188 7.25 -1.84 0.28
N LEU A 189 8.07 -0.93 0.81
CA LEU A 189 9.17 -0.31 0.06
C LEU A 189 10.24 -1.34 -0.32
N GLN A 190 10.58 -2.27 0.58
CA GLN A 190 11.47 -3.39 0.29
C GLN A 190 10.90 -4.25 -0.84
N TRP A 191 9.61 -4.60 -0.76
CA TRP A 191 8.93 -5.35 -1.81
C TRP A 191 9.03 -4.64 -3.17
N VAL A 192 8.81 -3.32 -3.19
CA VAL A 192 8.95 -2.50 -4.41
C VAL A 192 10.38 -2.52 -4.93
N ASN A 193 11.38 -2.33 -4.06
CA ASN A 193 12.79 -2.38 -4.45
C ASN A 193 13.16 -3.71 -5.14
N ASP A 194 12.63 -4.82 -4.62
CA ASP A 194 12.92 -6.16 -5.13
C ASP A 194 12.13 -6.53 -6.39
N ASN A 195 10.93 -5.96 -6.59
CA ASN A 195 9.99 -6.45 -7.61
C ASN A 195 9.60 -5.43 -8.68
N ILE A 196 9.80 -4.12 -8.49
CA ILE A 196 9.27 -3.10 -9.42
C ILE A 196 9.87 -3.20 -10.83
N TYR A 197 11.05 -3.80 -10.94
CA TYR A 197 11.69 -4.13 -12.22
C TYR A 197 10.79 -4.95 -13.17
N TYR A 198 10.00 -5.88 -12.62
CA TYR A 198 9.09 -6.73 -13.41
C TYR A 198 7.88 -5.96 -13.93
N PHE A 199 7.51 -4.86 -13.27
CA PHE A 199 6.46 -3.93 -13.69
C PHE A 199 6.99 -2.83 -14.60
N GLY A 200 8.31 -2.80 -14.85
CA GLY A 200 8.97 -1.82 -15.72
C GLY A 200 9.56 -0.62 -15.00
N GLY A 201 9.46 -0.55 -13.67
CA GLY A 201 10.11 0.49 -12.87
C GLY A 201 11.62 0.24 -12.69
N ASP A 202 12.34 1.30 -12.34
CA ASP A 202 13.75 1.26 -11.98
C ASP A 202 13.92 1.39 -10.46
N LYS A 203 14.46 0.36 -9.82
CA LYS A 203 14.73 0.37 -8.37
C LYS A 203 15.73 1.46 -7.95
N ASN A 204 16.56 1.95 -8.87
CA ASN A 204 17.51 3.04 -8.63
C ASN A 204 16.88 4.44 -8.86
N ARG A 205 15.58 4.50 -9.18
CA ARG A 205 14.84 5.74 -9.42
C ARG A 205 13.51 5.75 -8.65
N ILE A 206 13.52 5.18 -7.46
CA ILE A 206 12.39 5.26 -6.53
C ILE A 206 12.43 6.63 -5.83
N THR A 207 11.32 7.35 -5.92
CA THR A 207 11.02 8.56 -5.16
C THR A 207 9.91 8.21 -4.16
N ILE A 208 10.19 8.29 -2.87
CA ILE A 208 9.14 8.19 -1.84
C ILE A 208 8.42 9.54 -1.73
N ALA A 209 7.10 9.53 -1.61
CA ALA A 209 6.28 10.73 -1.56
C ALA A 209 5.12 10.53 -0.57
N GLY A 210 4.69 11.61 0.08
CA GLY A 210 3.54 11.55 0.97
C GLY A 210 3.12 12.92 1.48
N GLU A 211 1.88 12.99 1.94
CA GLU A 211 1.22 14.20 2.44
C GLU A 211 0.83 14.02 3.91
N SER A 212 0.89 15.10 4.71
CA SER A 212 0.53 15.10 6.13
C SER A 212 1.27 13.99 6.90
N ALA A 213 0.57 13.06 7.57
CA ALA A 213 1.17 11.90 8.23
C ALA A 213 2.03 11.03 7.28
N GLY A 214 1.67 10.96 5.99
CA GLY A 214 2.49 10.33 4.96
C GLY A 214 3.81 11.06 4.74
N SER A 215 3.81 12.39 4.78
CA SER A 215 5.05 13.20 4.75
C SER A 215 5.90 12.99 6.00
N ILE A 216 5.27 12.82 7.17
CA ILE A 216 5.98 12.41 8.40
C ILE A 216 6.62 11.03 8.19
N ALA A 217 5.89 10.05 7.64
CA ALA A 217 6.46 8.74 7.34
C ALA A 217 7.65 8.85 6.38
N VAL A 218 7.54 9.61 5.28
CA VAL A 218 8.65 9.88 4.35
C VAL A 218 9.86 10.44 5.09
N SER A 219 9.65 11.41 5.99
CA SER A 219 10.74 12.00 6.77
C SER A 219 11.46 11.00 7.68
N VAL A 220 10.70 10.09 8.31
CA VAL A 220 11.26 9.02 9.15
C VAL A 220 12.02 8.02 8.29
N LEU A 221 11.48 7.65 7.13
CA LEU A 221 12.14 6.78 6.16
C LEU A 221 13.43 7.41 5.61
N CYS A 222 13.55 8.74 5.54
CA CYS A 222 14.79 9.43 5.16
C CYS A 222 15.94 9.30 6.17
N VAL A 223 15.62 9.18 7.46
CA VAL A 223 16.64 9.12 8.53
C VAL A 223 16.81 7.73 9.11
N SER A 224 15.92 6.79 8.77
CA SER A 224 16.00 5.41 9.26
C SER A 224 17.14 4.64 8.58
N PRO A 225 17.99 3.93 9.33
CA PRO A 225 19.00 3.05 8.73
C PRO A 225 18.38 1.84 8.01
N LEU A 226 17.14 1.49 8.32
CA LEU A 226 16.44 0.32 7.76
C LEU A 226 16.06 0.51 6.27
N THR A 227 16.05 1.74 5.78
CA THR A 227 15.63 2.10 4.42
C THR A 227 16.82 2.49 3.54
N LYS A 228 18.05 2.35 4.07
CA LYS A 228 19.27 2.72 3.37
C LYS A 228 19.39 1.97 2.04
N GLY A 229 19.41 2.71 0.94
CA GLY A 229 19.54 2.16 -0.41
C GLY A 229 18.22 1.69 -1.03
N LEU A 230 17.08 1.88 -0.38
CA LEU A 230 15.78 1.46 -0.93
C LEU A 230 15.14 2.48 -1.87
N PHE A 231 15.55 3.76 -1.79
CA PHE A 231 15.05 4.85 -2.61
C PHE A 231 16.13 5.91 -2.87
N SER A 232 15.85 6.86 -3.76
CA SER A 232 16.82 7.88 -4.21
C SER A 232 16.38 9.32 -3.99
N ARG A 233 15.08 9.59 -3.88
CA ARG A 233 14.50 10.93 -3.72
C ARG A 233 13.30 10.90 -2.77
N ALA A 234 12.97 12.04 -2.20
CA ALA A 234 11.84 12.20 -1.30
C ALA A 234 11.03 13.46 -1.65
N ILE A 235 9.71 13.37 -1.55
CA ILE A 235 8.76 14.49 -1.64
C ILE A 235 7.94 14.50 -0.34
N MET A 236 7.84 15.67 0.28
CA MET A 236 7.31 15.83 1.63
C MET A 236 6.28 16.97 1.63
N GLU A 237 5.00 16.62 1.57
CA GLU A 237 3.91 17.58 1.43
C GLU A 237 3.29 17.88 2.80
N SER A 238 3.34 19.15 3.22
CA SER A 238 2.61 19.70 4.38
C SER A 238 2.99 19.18 5.79
N SER A 239 4.04 18.35 5.96
CA SER A 239 4.55 17.95 7.29
C SER A 239 5.96 17.36 7.29
N SER A 240 6.55 17.12 8.47
CA SER A 240 7.82 16.36 8.65
C SER A 240 7.96 15.82 10.09
N LEU A 241 8.94 14.93 10.35
CA LEU A 241 9.22 14.36 11.69
C LEU A 241 9.42 15.42 12.77
N ILE A 242 9.79 16.64 12.37
CA ILE A 242 10.03 17.73 13.28
C ILE A 242 8.76 18.17 14.04
N MET A 243 7.58 17.84 13.50
CA MET A 243 6.28 18.06 14.14
C MET A 243 5.98 17.01 15.21
N GLN A 244 6.71 15.89 15.24
CA GLN A 244 6.61 14.84 16.24
C GLN A 244 7.67 14.98 17.35
N ARG A 245 8.31 16.16 17.48
CA ARG A 245 9.37 16.40 18.47
C ARG A 245 8.95 16.22 19.92
N ASN A 246 7.65 16.37 20.21
CA ASN A 246 7.09 16.18 21.56
C ASN A 246 6.42 14.81 21.72
N ASN A 247 6.74 13.85 20.85
CA ASN A 247 6.23 12.50 20.97
C ASN A 247 6.98 11.77 22.11
N GLU A 248 6.36 11.74 23.29
CA GLU A 248 6.94 11.20 24.52
C GLU A 248 6.48 9.75 24.73
N LEU A 249 7.43 8.86 25.06
CA LEU A 249 7.14 7.45 25.31
C LEU A 249 6.12 7.26 26.42
N GLU A 250 6.27 8.00 27.53
CA GLU A 250 5.38 7.92 28.69
C GLU A 250 3.93 8.30 28.33
N TYR A 251 3.75 9.32 27.50
CA TYR A 251 2.43 9.70 27.01
C TYR A 251 1.77 8.57 26.20
N ASN A 252 2.53 7.91 25.30
CA ASN A 252 2.00 6.80 24.50
C ASN A 252 1.70 5.55 25.33
N LEU A 253 2.50 5.29 26.36
CA LEU A 253 2.24 4.21 27.31
C LEU A 253 0.95 4.48 28.08
N ASN A 254 0.76 5.69 28.61
CA ASN A 254 -0.48 6.08 29.28
C ASN A 254 -1.71 5.95 28.37
N LEU A 255 -1.60 6.36 27.09
CA LEU A 255 -2.68 6.15 26.12
C LEU A 255 -2.98 4.66 25.87
N SER A 256 -1.94 3.80 25.84
CA SER A 256 -2.12 2.37 25.65
C SER A 256 -2.77 1.71 26.87
N GLU A 257 -2.42 2.16 28.08
CA GLU A 257 -3.05 1.72 29.34
C GLU A 257 -4.54 2.07 29.35
N ARG A 258 -4.87 3.34 29.11
CA ARG A 258 -6.26 3.81 29.06
C ARG A 258 -7.10 3.08 28.02
N LEU A 259 -6.49 2.70 26.90
CA LEU A 259 -7.16 1.89 25.88
C LEU A 259 -7.42 0.48 26.40
N ALA A 260 -6.45 -0.14 27.08
CA ALA A 260 -6.60 -1.46 27.68
C ALA A 260 -7.70 -1.47 28.76
N GLU A 261 -7.74 -0.46 29.63
CA GLU A 261 -8.80 -0.26 30.63
C GLU A 261 -10.18 -0.13 29.96
N ALA A 262 -10.29 0.69 28.90
CA ALA A 262 -11.56 0.95 28.22
C ALA A 262 -12.19 -0.30 27.59
N VAL A 263 -11.39 -1.32 27.28
CA VAL A 263 -11.84 -2.61 26.74
C VAL A 263 -11.79 -3.75 27.76
N ASN A 264 -11.57 -3.43 29.04
CA ASN A 264 -11.48 -4.38 30.16
C ASN A 264 -10.33 -5.40 30.04
N CYS A 265 -9.23 -5.01 29.43
CA CYS A 265 -7.97 -5.78 29.41
C CYS A 265 -6.96 -5.33 30.47
N ALA A 266 -7.17 -4.18 31.10
CA ALA A 266 -6.38 -3.67 32.22
C ALA A 266 -7.28 -3.18 33.36
N THR A 267 -6.74 -3.17 34.59
CA THR A 267 -7.36 -2.62 35.80
C THR A 267 -6.29 -1.94 36.67
N GLU A 268 -6.70 -1.30 37.77
CA GLU A 268 -5.80 -0.62 38.71
C GLU A 268 -4.63 -1.50 39.20
N ASP A 269 -4.86 -2.81 39.41
CA ASP A 269 -3.85 -3.77 39.85
C ASP A 269 -3.30 -4.65 38.71
N PHE A 270 -3.75 -4.43 37.46
CA PHE A 270 -3.37 -5.23 36.29
C PHE A 270 -3.12 -4.33 35.08
N THR A 271 -1.89 -3.84 34.95
CA THR A 271 -1.54 -2.76 34.02
C THR A 271 -0.62 -3.23 32.88
N ILE A 272 -0.45 -2.42 31.83
CA ILE A 272 0.58 -2.64 30.80
C ILE A 272 2.00 -2.54 31.35
N TYR A 273 2.20 -1.96 32.53
CA TYR A 273 3.51 -1.78 33.13
C TYR A 273 3.95 -3.04 33.88
N ASP A 274 3.02 -3.66 34.61
CA ASP A 274 3.28 -4.82 35.45
C ASP A 274 3.00 -6.15 34.72
N HIS A 275 2.00 -6.16 33.83
CA HIS A 275 1.54 -7.35 33.09
C HIS A 275 1.43 -7.11 31.56
N PRO A 276 2.46 -6.55 30.90
CA PRO A 276 2.39 -6.15 29.49
C PRO A 276 2.00 -7.28 28.54
N THR A 277 2.52 -8.49 28.76
CA THR A 277 2.27 -9.62 27.86
C THR A 277 0.82 -10.06 27.94
N GLU A 278 0.29 -10.24 29.14
CA GLU A 278 -1.09 -10.69 29.36
C GLU A 278 -2.11 -9.62 28.91
N VAL A 279 -1.81 -8.34 29.14
CA VAL A 279 -2.66 -7.24 28.63
C VAL A 279 -2.67 -7.24 27.10
N VAL A 280 -1.51 -7.38 26.45
CA VAL A 280 -1.45 -7.46 24.98
C VAL A 280 -2.13 -8.72 24.44
N GLU A 281 -2.04 -9.86 25.14
CA GLU A 281 -2.78 -11.07 24.79
C GLU A 281 -4.30 -10.86 24.85
N CYS A 282 -4.81 -10.16 25.86
CA CYS A 282 -6.22 -9.80 25.94
C CYS A 282 -6.65 -8.87 24.79
N LEU A 283 -5.78 -7.94 24.36
CA LEU A 283 -6.05 -7.00 23.27
C LEU A 283 -6.04 -7.63 21.87
N ARG A 284 -5.61 -8.89 21.71
CA ARG A 284 -5.54 -9.63 20.44
C ARG A 284 -6.83 -10.41 20.18
#